data_AF-A0A8S3SDB7-F1
#
_entry.id   AF-A0A8S3SDB7-F1
#
_cell.length_a   1.000
_cell.length_b   1.000
_cell.length_c   1.000
_cell.angle_alpha   90.00
_cell.angle_beta   90.00
_cell.angle_gamma   90.00
#
_symmetry.space_group_name_H-M   'P 1'
#
loop_
_entity.id
_entity.type
_entity.pdbx_description
1 polymer ?
#
loop_
_entity_poly.entity_id
_entity_poly.type
_entity_poly.pdbx_seq_one_letter_code
_entity_poly.pdbx_strand_id
1 'polypeptide(L)'
;MNEKVNDLAKELYKQKSLLVMGRGYNFATCLEGALKIKELTYMHSEGILAGELKHGPLALVDKAMPVLMVITRDKVYQKCVNALQQVKSRHGEPILILNKDDVETQAMGKSYISVPHTIDCLQVKKSRCRLSS
;
A
#
# COMPACT_ATOMS: atom_id res chain seq x y z
N MET A 1 -19.96 -6.61 -1.74
CA MET A 1 -18.90 -5.89 -0.98
C MET A 1 -17.83 -6.91 -0.64
N ASN A 2 -16.55 -6.63 -0.90
CA ASN A 2 -15.47 -7.61 -0.70
C ASN A 2 -15.25 -7.85 0.81
N GLU A 3 -15.68 -9.00 1.35
CA GLU A 3 -15.51 -9.37 2.76
C GLU A 3 -14.07 -9.17 3.26
N LYS A 4 -13.09 -9.47 2.41
CA LYS A 4 -11.66 -9.24 2.67
C LYS A 4 -11.30 -7.80 3.03
N VAL A 5 -11.98 -6.81 2.43
CA VAL A 5 -11.72 -5.38 2.71
C VAL A 5 -12.29 -5.02 4.08
N ASN A 6 -13.45 -5.57 4.45
CA ASN A 6 -14.05 -5.34 5.77
C ASN A 6 -13.21 -5.95 6.90
N ASP A 7 -12.62 -7.13 6.69
CA ASP A 7 -11.76 -7.75 7.70
C ASP A 7 -10.47 -6.97 7.90
N LEU A 8 -9.84 -6.52 6.79
CA LEU A 8 -8.70 -5.62 6.85
C LEU A 8 -9.05 -4.30 7.55
N ALA A 9 -10.21 -3.73 7.27
CA ALA A 9 -10.66 -2.49 7.91
C ALA A 9 -10.81 -2.68 9.43
N LYS A 10 -11.32 -3.81 9.91
CA LYS A 10 -11.42 -4.11 11.35
C LYS A 10 -10.05 -4.25 12.03
N GLU A 11 -9.09 -4.85 11.35
CA GLU A 11 -7.70 -4.93 11.86
C GLU A 11 -7.06 -3.54 11.93
N LEU A 12 -7.19 -2.75 10.86
CA LEU A 12 -6.60 -1.43 10.74
C LEU A 12 -7.26 -0.42 11.69
N TYR A 13 -8.56 -0.50 11.95
CA TYR A 13 -9.28 0.42 12.82
C TYR A 13 -8.69 0.49 14.25
N LYS A 14 -8.07 -0.59 14.72
CA LYS A 14 -7.42 -0.63 16.04
C LYS A 14 -6.06 0.09 16.07
N GLN A 15 -5.49 0.38 14.90
CA GLN A 15 -4.18 0.99 14.76
C GLN A 15 -4.29 2.52 14.80
N LYS A 16 -3.27 3.17 15.39
CA LYS A 16 -3.23 4.63 15.51
C LYS A 16 -2.63 5.31 14.29
N SER A 17 -1.75 4.59 13.57
CA SER A 17 -1.00 5.11 12.45
C SER A 17 -0.98 4.11 11.31
N LEU A 18 -0.91 4.61 10.07
CA LEU A 18 -0.82 3.80 8.86
C LEU A 18 0.13 4.46 7.87
N LEU A 19 1.11 3.72 7.38
CA LEU A 19 1.99 4.22 6.32
C LEU A 19 1.51 3.72 4.97
N VAL A 20 1.25 4.62 4.03
CA VAL A 20 0.85 4.28 2.67
C VAL A 20 2.01 4.58 1.72
N MET A 21 2.48 3.57 1.01
CA MET A 21 3.68 3.67 0.17
C MET A 21 3.37 3.37 -1.29
N GLY A 22 3.92 4.19 -2.17
CA GLY A 22 3.82 4.01 -3.61
C GLY A 22 4.92 4.72 -4.35
N ARG A 23 5.02 4.46 -5.64
CA ARG A 23 6.03 5.09 -6.51
C ARG A 23 5.43 5.47 -7.84
N GLY A 24 6.00 6.50 -8.47
CA GLY A 24 5.57 6.97 -9.78
C GLY A 24 4.11 7.40 -9.76
N TYR A 25 3.32 6.91 -10.71
CA TYR A 25 1.89 7.23 -10.82
C TYR A 25 1.09 6.84 -9.57
N ASN A 26 1.48 5.79 -8.87
CA ASN A 26 0.79 5.34 -7.67
C ASN A 26 1.04 6.24 -6.45
N PHE A 27 2.03 7.12 -6.48
CA PHE A 27 2.29 8.02 -5.35
C PHE A 27 1.11 8.95 -5.09
N ALA A 28 0.48 9.47 -6.16
CA ALA A 28 -0.75 10.27 -6.04
C ALA A 28 -1.91 9.47 -5.43
N THR A 29 -2.05 8.19 -5.80
CA THR A 29 -3.03 7.29 -5.15
C THR A 29 -2.73 7.11 -3.67
N CYS A 30 -1.46 6.95 -3.30
CA CYS A 30 -1.06 6.76 -1.90
C CYS A 30 -1.33 8.00 -1.05
N LEU A 31 -0.99 9.20 -1.56
CA LEU A 31 -1.30 10.45 -0.88
C LEU A 31 -2.80 10.64 -0.68
N GLU A 32 -3.58 10.38 -1.73
CA GLU A 32 -5.03 10.50 -1.62
C GLU A 32 -5.63 9.46 -0.68
N GLY A 33 -5.17 8.21 -0.75
CA GLY A 33 -5.60 7.15 0.18
C GLY A 33 -5.28 7.53 1.62
N ALA A 34 -4.07 8.03 1.87
CA ALA A 34 -3.68 8.53 3.19
C ALA A 34 -4.54 9.73 3.62
N LEU A 35 -4.86 10.66 2.73
CA LEU A 35 -5.72 11.79 3.05
C LEU A 35 -7.14 11.34 3.41
N LYS A 36 -7.73 10.43 2.62
CA LYS A 36 -9.07 9.90 2.87
C LYS A 36 -9.17 9.12 4.18
N ILE A 37 -8.14 8.34 4.51
CA ILE A 37 -8.09 7.61 5.79
C ILE A 37 -8.02 8.61 6.96
N LYS A 38 -7.21 9.67 6.84
CA LYS A 38 -7.14 10.76 7.82
C LYS A 38 -8.49 11.42 8.03
N GLU A 39 -9.18 11.75 6.94
CA GLU A 39 -10.49 12.43 6.97
C GLU A 39 -11.61 11.57 7.59
N LEU A 40 -11.65 10.28 7.25
CA LEU A 40 -12.77 9.40 7.65
C LEU A 40 -12.56 8.69 8.99
N THR A 41 -11.32 8.32 9.30
CA THR A 41 -11.01 7.46 10.46
C THR A 41 -10.28 8.21 11.58
N TYR A 42 -9.82 9.44 11.32
CA TYR A 42 -8.95 10.21 12.22
C TYR A 42 -7.63 9.51 12.58
N MET A 43 -7.30 8.41 11.91
CA MET A 43 -6.03 7.71 12.04
C MET A 43 -4.91 8.56 11.43
N HIS A 44 -3.71 8.49 12.02
CA HIS A 44 -2.55 9.14 11.44
C HIS A 44 -2.05 8.37 10.21
N SER A 45 -2.53 8.72 9.03
CA SER A 45 -2.07 8.12 7.78
C SER A 45 -1.14 9.03 6.98
N GLU A 46 0.01 8.51 6.56
CA GLU A 46 1.01 9.27 5.79
C GLU A 46 1.36 8.57 4.48
N GLY A 47 1.37 9.34 3.39
CA GLY A 47 1.76 8.85 2.07
C GLY A 47 3.25 9.09 1.82
N ILE A 48 4.04 8.02 1.67
CA ILE A 48 5.49 8.07 1.49
C ILE A 48 5.88 7.54 0.10
N LEU A 49 6.85 8.18 -0.53
CA LEU A 49 7.48 7.65 -1.74
C LEU A 49 8.30 6.40 -1.38
N ALA A 50 8.01 5.27 -2.02
CA ALA A 50 8.75 4.02 -1.79
C ALA A 50 10.26 4.14 -2.10
N GLY A 51 10.68 5.16 -2.87
CA GLY A 51 12.11 5.46 -3.08
C GLY A 51 12.80 6.10 -1.88
N GLU A 52 12.06 6.84 -1.06
CA GLU A 52 12.57 7.60 0.09
C GLU A 52 12.68 6.76 1.36
N LEU A 53 12.26 5.50 1.33
CA LEU A 53 12.31 4.58 2.46
C LEU A 53 13.66 4.62 3.20
N LYS A 54 14.77 4.59 2.46
CA LYS A 54 16.12 4.56 3.02
C LYS A 54 16.55 5.87 3.69
N HIS A 55 15.87 6.98 3.43
CA HIS A 55 16.24 8.30 3.93
C HIS A 55 15.61 8.67 5.29
N GLY A 56 14.97 7.71 5.96
CA GLY A 56 14.38 7.92 7.29
C GLY A 56 13.14 7.07 7.55
N PRO A 57 12.14 7.01 6.63
CA PRO A 57 10.86 6.34 6.88
C PRO A 57 10.97 4.85 7.22
N LEU A 58 12.02 4.17 6.79
CA LEU A 58 12.26 2.77 7.14
C LEU A 58 12.49 2.58 8.65
N ALA A 59 12.91 3.61 9.40
CA ALA A 59 13.05 3.55 10.86
C ALA A 59 11.70 3.45 11.59
N LEU A 60 10.60 3.85 10.95
CA LEU A 60 9.24 3.76 11.49
C LEU A 60 8.58 2.41 11.21
N VAL A 61 9.19 1.58 10.36
CA VAL A 61 8.66 0.26 10.00
C VAL A 61 9.04 -0.73 11.08
N ASP A 62 8.03 -1.31 11.71
CA ASP A 62 8.12 -2.37 12.70
C ASP A 62 6.88 -3.28 12.58
N LYS A 63 6.85 -4.41 13.29
CA LYS A 63 5.75 -5.38 13.28
C LYS A 63 4.41 -4.79 13.72
N ALA A 64 4.43 -3.77 14.59
CA ALA A 64 3.22 -3.11 15.08
C ALA A 64 2.67 -2.05 14.10
N MET A 65 3.50 -1.51 13.20
CA MET A 65 3.10 -0.43 12.29
C MET A 65 2.53 -1.03 11.00
N PRO A 66 1.22 -0.86 10.70
CA PRO A 66 0.68 -1.32 9.44
C PRO A 66 1.23 -0.47 8.28
N VAL A 67 1.62 -1.15 7.21
CA VAL A 67 2.11 -0.52 5.98
C VAL A 67 1.24 -0.99 4.82
N LEU A 68 0.71 -0.06 4.04
CA LEU A 68 -0.04 -0.32 2.82
C LEU A 68 0.84 0.02 1.61
N MET A 69 1.22 -0.96 0.79
CA MET A 69 2.06 -0.73 -0.39
C MET A 69 1.27 -0.94 -1.67
N VAL A 70 1.32 0.04 -2.58
CA VAL A 70 0.75 -0.09 -3.94
C VAL A 70 1.85 -0.51 -4.90
N ILE A 71 1.74 -1.73 -5.41
CA ILE A 71 2.71 -2.34 -6.33
C ILE A 71 1.95 -2.78 -7.58
N THR A 72 2.14 -2.03 -8.66
CA THR A 72 1.54 -2.33 -9.95
C THR A 72 2.61 -2.70 -10.96
N ARG A 73 2.22 -3.45 -12.00
CA ARG A 73 3.09 -3.83 -13.12
C ARG A 73 3.39 -2.63 -14.04
N ASP A 74 4.27 -1.75 -13.59
CA ASP A 74 4.75 -0.59 -14.34
C ASP A 74 6.30 -0.59 -14.46
N LYS A 75 6.86 0.46 -15.07
CA LYS A 75 8.33 0.62 -15.20
C LYS A 75 9.07 0.70 -13.85
N VAL A 76 8.36 1.01 -12.75
CA VAL A 76 8.95 1.12 -11.41
C VAL A 76 8.66 -0.10 -10.52
N TYR A 77 7.99 -1.13 -11.06
CA TYR A 77 7.65 -2.38 -10.39
C TYR A 77 8.83 -3.02 -9.64
N GLN A 78 9.95 -3.24 -10.32
CA GLN A 78 11.16 -3.81 -9.72
C GLN A 78 11.67 -2.99 -8.52
N LYS A 79 11.56 -1.66 -8.60
CA LYS A 79 11.94 -0.78 -7.49
C LYS A 79 10.96 -0.86 -6.32
N CYS A 80 9.67 -1.07 -6.59
CA CYS A 80 8.65 -1.28 -5.57
C CYS A 80 8.81 -2.64 -4.88
N VAL A 81 9.17 -3.70 -5.60
CA VAL A 81 9.48 -5.01 -5.02
C VAL A 81 10.72 -4.93 -4.10
N ASN A 82 11.76 -4.21 -4.51
CA ASN A 82 12.93 -3.97 -3.66
C ASN A 82 12.58 -3.20 -2.38
N ALA A 83 11.62 -2.27 -2.45
CA ALA A 83 11.10 -1.57 -1.27
C ALA A 83 10.31 -2.52 -0.35
N LEU A 84 9.49 -3.40 -0.93
CA LEU A 84 8.75 -4.42 -0.18
C LEU A 84 9.69 -5.35 0.59
N GLN A 85 10.77 -5.80 -0.04
CA GLN A 85 11.78 -6.63 0.63
C GLN A 85 12.45 -5.90 1.80
N GLN A 86 12.72 -4.60 1.67
CA GLN A 86 13.27 -3.79 2.77
C GLN A 86 12.30 -3.69 3.95
N VAL A 87 11.01 -3.49 3.69
CA VAL A 87 9.97 -3.48 4.73
C VAL A 87 9.92 -4.84 5.43
N LYS A 88 9.90 -5.94 4.66
CA LYS A 88 9.91 -7.30 5.21
C LYS A 88 11.17 -7.62 6.03
N SER A 89 12.33 -7.12 5.62
CA SER A 89 13.59 -7.33 6.35
C SER A 89 13.56 -6.74 7.76
N ARG A 90 12.66 -5.79 8.03
CA ARG A 90 12.43 -5.20 9.35
C ARG A 90 11.19 -5.74 10.05
N HIS A 91 10.77 -6.96 9.70
CA HIS A 91 9.59 -7.62 10.26
C HIS A 91 8.27 -6.88 10.01
N GLY A 92 8.26 -5.94 9.07
CA GLY A 92 7.04 -5.30 8.63
C GLY A 92 6.16 -6.28 7.86
N GLU A 93 4.87 -6.26 8.14
CA GLU A 93 3.86 -7.10 7.48
C GLU A 93 2.95 -6.23 6.59
N PRO A 94 3.41 -5.83 5.40
CA PRO A 94 2.65 -4.90 4.57
C PRO A 94 1.42 -5.56 3.94
N ILE A 95 0.36 -4.76 3.81
CA ILE A 95 -0.82 -5.02 3.00
C ILE A 95 -0.51 -4.54 1.59
N LEU A 96 -0.74 -5.39 0.59
CA LEU A 96 -0.32 -5.13 -0.77
C LEU A 96 -1.51 -4.85 -1.70
N ILE A 97 -1.43 -3.80 -2.50
CA ILE A 97 -2.36 -3.55 -3.60
C ILE A 97 -1.64 -3.94 -4.87
N LEU A 98 -2.11 -5.01 -5.51
CA LEU A 98 -1.42 -5.71 -6.59
C LEU A 98 -2.29 -5.83 -7.84
N ASN A 99 -1.67 -6.05 -8.99
CA ASN A 99 -2.38 -6.55 -10.16
C ASN A 99 -2.78 -8.02 -9.96
N LYS A 100 -3.91 -8.43 -10.55
CA LYS A 100 -4.39 -9.83 -10.48
C LYS A 100 -3.35 -10.86 -10.92
N ASP A 101 -2.52 -10.47 -11.88
CA ASP A 101 -1.60 -11.36 -12.58
C ASP A 101 -0.26 -11.55 -11.82
N ASP A 102 -0.09 -10.91 -10.67
CA ASP A 102 1.18 -10.83 -9.96
C ASP A 102 1.26 -11.78 -8.76
N VAL A 103 1.45 -13.07 -9.04
CA VAL A 103 1.45 -14.15 -8.04
C VAL A 103 2.69 -14.12 -7.13
N GLU A 104 3.85 -13.73 -7.66
CA GLU A 104 5.11 -13.66 -6.90
C GLU A 104 5.01 -12.68 -5.73
N THR A 105 4.49 -11.49 -5.99
CA THR A 105 4.35 -10.44 -4.96
C THR A 105 3.24 -10.74 -3.97
N GLN A 106 2.22 -11.53 -4.35
CA GLN A 106 1.17 -11.97 -3.44
C GLN A 106 1.73 -12.79 -2.28
N ALA A 107 2.69 -13.67 -2.54
CA ALA A 107 3.33 -14.49 -1.50
C ALA A 107 4.23 -13.66 -0.54
N MET A 108 4.58 -12.44 -0.92
CA MET A 108 5.43 -11.56 -0.12
C MET A 108 4.65 -10.68 0.87
N GLY A 109 3.33 -10.53 0.73
CA GLY A 109 2.52 -9.71 1.66
C GLY A 109 1.86 -10.51 2.78
N LYS A 110 1.37 -9.81 3.82
CA LYS A 110 0.45 -10.41 4.81
C LYS A 110 -0.91 -10.66 4.18
N SER A 111 -1.43 -9.64 3.53
CA SER A 111 -2.70 -9.63 2.83
C SER A 111 -2.55 -8.86 1.53
N TYR A 112 -3.33 -9.23 0.52
CA TYR A 112 -3.32 -8.52 -0.76
C TYR A 112 -4.72 -8.19 -1.26
N ILE A 113 -4.82 -7.06 -1.96
CA ILE A 113 -6.00 -6.61 -2.67
C ILE A 113 -5.65 -6.60 -4.15
N SER A 114 -6.27 -7.52 -4.90
CA SER A 114 -6.08 -7.61 -6.35
C SER A 114 -6.92 -6.56 -7.08
N VAL A 115 -6.29 -5.72 -7.88
CA VAL A 115 -6.90 -4.71 -8.75
C VAL A 115 -6.73 -5.16 -10.21
N PRO A 116 -7.75 -5.04 -11.08
CA PRO A 116 -7.61 -5.40 -12.48
C PRO A 116 -6.54 -4.55 -13.19
N HIS A 117 -5.79 -5.17 -14.09
CA HIS A 117 -4.83 -4.48 -14.95
C HIS A 117 -5.51 -3.39 -15.79
N THR A 118 -4.94 -2.19 -15.82
CA THR A 118 -5.41 -1.04 -16.59
C THR A 118 -4.19 -0.23 -17.02
N ILE A 119 -4.33 0.60 -18.06
CA ILE A 119 -3.27 1.49 -18.57
C ILE A 119 -2.64 2.31 -17.42
N ASP A 120 -1.30 2.44 -17.39
CA ASP A 120 -0.53 3.05 -16.28
C ASP A 120 -1.12 4.38 -15.75
N CYS A 121 -1.56 5.26 -16.65
CA CYS A 121 -2.15 6.56 -16.30
C CYS A 121 -3.58 6.47 -15.73
N LEU A 122 -4.33 5.43 -16.08
CA LEU A 122 -5.68 5.16 -15.58
C LEU A 122 -5.69 4.21 -14.39
N GLN A 123 -4.57 3.53 -14.13
CA GLN A 123 -4.43 2.62 -13.01
C GLN A 123 -4.61 3.36 -11.67
N VAL A 124 -4.16 4.62 -11.62
CA VAL A 124 -4.40 5.58 -10.52
C VAL A 124 -5.89 5.74 -10.20
N LYS A 125 -6.77 5.78 -11.22
CA LYS A 125 -8.22 5.95 -11.01
C LYS A 125 -8.88 4.70 -10.41
N LYS A 126 -8.46 3.50 -10.81
CA LYS A 126 -9.06 2.25 -10.30
C LYS A 126 -8.53 1.83 -8.94
N SER A 127 -7.24 2.07 -8.66
CA SER A 127 -6.69 1.89 -7.31
C SER A 127 -7.34 2.88 -6.32
N ARG A 128 -7.59 4.12 -6.76
CA ARG A 128 -8.34 5.13 -5.98
C ARG A 128 -9.79 4.72 -5.69
N CYS A 129 -10.55 4.25 -6.69
CA CYS A 129 -11.96 3.85 -6.48
C CYS A 129 -12.11 2.69 -5.48
N ARG A 130 -11.19 1.72 -5.46
CA ARG A 130 -11.27 0.59 -4.52
C ARG A 130 -10.85 0.93 -3.09
N LEU A 131 -10.16 2.06 -2.88
CA LEU A 131 -9.84 2.58 -1.55
C LEU A 131 -10.98 3.43 -0.97
N SER A 132 -11.87 3.94 -1.82
CA SER A 132 -13.01 4.78 -1.43
C SER A 132 -14.35 4.05 -1.36
N SER A 133 -14.39 2.73 -1.59
CA SER A 133 -15.63 1.92 -1.66
C SER A 133 -15.68 0.87 -0.56
#